data_AF-A0A6P1HWX0-F1
#
_entry.id   AF-A0A6P1HWX0-F1
#
_cell.length_a   1.000
_cell.length_b   1.000
_cell.length_c   1.000
_cell.angle_alpha   90.00
_cell.angle_beta   90.00
_cell.angle_gamma   90.00
#
_symmetry.space_group_name_H-M   'P 1'
#
loop_
_entity.id
_entity.type
_entity.pdbx_description
1 polymer ?
#
loop_
_entity_poly.entity_id
_entity_poly.type
_entity_poly.pdbx_seq_one_letter_code
_entity_poly.pdbx_strand_id
1 'polypeptide(L)'
;MAKRTLVRAAAVLGAASLALAGCSSDSGDESASGGDGAAASATTVTTDCTPEEATAGTTPSTAPLKIGTLLPDTGSLSFLGPPMVAGTQLGVNDVNAAGGVLGQPVQLIPGDSGDTTTDTANSTVDRELAAGTQVIVGAASSSVSLKVIDKVASAGVVMFSPANTSDQFVCYADKGQYFRTAPTDVLQAQAVSQLISDDGGQRVSVLALNDPYGTGLADNIVKNLADAGIPEDQIQKIIYDPNAQSFNSEIDQVKDFAPDAVAVVGFEESAKIITRMHEVGIGPSDGMKVYGVDGNMGNALGEAVAPPLLDGMQGTTPLTDVGPAFQDRLKGINGALIDFNYAGESYDAVMVSALAAEAAKSTAGRDIAANINNVTEGGTPCTSYQECLPLVQAGTDIDYNGVTGKLDFSDAGEPSIGSYGKMKFGADNKLTTDGYIVVGE
;
A
#
# COMPACT_ATOMS: atom_id res chain seq x y z
N MET A 1 68.21 16.41 -12.66
CA MET A 1 67.74 17.00 -13.93
C MET A 1 66.73 16.05 -14.58
N ALA A 2 65.95 16.56 -15.54
CA ALA A 2 64.75 15.96 -16.14
C ALA A 2 64.76 14.43 -16.44
N LYS A 3 63.59 13.79 -16.21
CA LYS A 3 63.10 12.67 -17.02
C LYS A 3 61.64 12.91 -17.47
N ARG A 4 61.53 13.49 -18.66
CA ARG A 4 60.41 13.46 -19.61
C ARG A 4 60.43 12.11 -20.36
N THR A 5 59.37 11.52 -20.93
CA THR A 5 57.89 11.66 -20.79
C THR A 5 57.27 10.35 -21.34
N LEU A 6 55.94 10.19 -21.25
CA LEU A 6 55.07 9.42 -22.16
C LEU A 6 55.37 7.92 -22.41
N VAL A 7 54.39 7.08 -22.01
CA VAL A 7 54.09 5.83 -22.71
C VAL A 7 52.63 5.88 -23.14
N ARG A 8 52.37 5.62 -24.43
CA ARG A 8 51.08 5.16 -24.95
C ARG A 8 51.28 3.74 -25.48
N ALA A 9 50.40 2.83 -25.11
CA ALA A 9 50.27 1.51 -25.74
C ALA A 9 48.77 1.25 -25.95
N ALA A 10 48.40 0.74 -27.11
CA ALA A 10 47.01 0.47 -27.48
C ALA A 10 46.66 -1.01 -27.28
N ALA A 11 45.37 -1.30 -27.11
CA ALA A 11 44.88 -2.67 -27.02
C ALA A 11 44.93 -3.38 -28.39
N VAL A 12 45.16 -4.70 -28.37
CA VAL A 12 44.87 -5.63 -29.46
C VAL A 12 44.21 -6.86 -28.86
N LEU A 13 42.96 -7.13 -29.26
CA LEU A 13 42.25 -8.37 -28.97
C LEU A 13 42.57 -9.40 -30.06
N GLY A 14 42.64 -10.69 -29.72
CA GLY A 14 42.73 -11.74 -30.73
C GLY A 14 43.16 -13.12 -30.22
N ALA A 15 42.19 -13.98 -29.91
CA ALA A 15 42.30 -15.43 -30.04
C ALA A 15 40.88 -16.03 -30.13
N ALA A 16 40.62 -16.81 -31.18
CA ALA A 16 39.38 -17.59 -31.33
C ALA A 16 39.73 -18.98 -31.85
N SER A 17 39.10 -20.02 -31.32
CA SER A 17 39.34 -21.40 -31.74
C SER A 17 38.11 -22.30 -31.54
N LEU A 18 37.41 -22.55 -32.64
CA LEU A 18 36.50 -23.68 -32.86
C LEU A 18 37.32 -25.01 -32.92
N ALA A 19 36.78 -26.22 -32.81
CA ALA A 19 35.49 -26.75 -32.31
C ALA A 19 35.57 -28.31 -32.30
N LEU A 20 34.41 -28.99 -32.18
CA LEU A 20 34.14 -30.43 -32.40
C LEU A 20 34.63 -31.41 -31.29
N ALA A 21 34.00 -32.56 -31.06
CA ALA A 21 32.60 -33.00 -31.28
C ALA A 21 32.39 -34.37 -30.58
N GLY A 22 31.14 -34.74 -30.26
CA GLY A 22 30.80 -36.08 -29.80
C GLY A 22 29.30 -36.27 -29.51
N CYS A 23 28.63 -37.11 -30.30
CA CYS A 23 27.17 -37.34 -30.22
C CYS A 23 26.83 -38.84 -30.20
N SER A 24 25.70 -39.17 -29.55
CA SER A 24 24.85 -40.36 -29.75
C SER A 24 23.48 -40.00 -29.13
N SER A 25 22.37 -39.81 -29.85
CA SER A 25 21.55 -40.78 -30.62
C SER A 25 21.10 -41.99 -29.77
N ASP A 26 19.83 -42.41 -29.71
CA ASP A 26 18.55 -42.05 -30.38
C ASP A 26 17.37 -42.56 -29.49
N SER A 27 16.06 -42.25 -29.63
CA SER A 27 15.17 -41.33 -30.40
C SER A 27 13.75 -41.46 -29.78
N GLY A 28 12.66 -40.72 -30.07
CA GLY A 28 12.35 -39.60 -30.99
C GLY A 28 10.83 -39.30 -30.96
N ASP A 29 10.40 -38.18 -31.58
CA ASP A 29 9.02 -37.73 -31.93
C ASP A 29 7.93 -37.69 -30.81
N GLU A 30 7.06 -36.69 -30.66
CA GLU A 30 6.76 -35.40 -31.34
C GLU A 30 6.08 -34.47 -30.28
N SER A 31 5.79 -33.16 -30.41
CA SER A 31 5.86 -32.17 -31.51
C SER A 31 5.99 -30.73 -30.93
N ALA A 32 5.62 -29.69 -31.69
CA ALA A 32 5.54 -28.28 -31.27
C ALA A 32 4.14 -27.90 -30.72
N SER A 33 3.87 -26.72 -30.14
CA SER A 33 4.61 -25.44 -30.01
C SER A 33 4.38 -24.86 -28.59
N GLY A 34 5.20 -23.99 -28.02
CA GLY A 34 6.11 -23.02 -28.64
C GLY A 34 5.52 -21.62 -28.48
N GLY A 35 5.91 -20.95 -27.40
CA GLY A 35 5.38 -19.65 -26.98
C GLY A 35 6.29 -19.09 -25.88
N ASP A 36 7.33 -18.39 -26.31
CA ASP A 36 8.33 -17.82 -25.39
C ASP A 36 7.68 -16.69 -24.58
N GLY A 37 7.37 -16.96 -23.32
CA GLY A 37 7.04 -15.92 -22.35
C GLY A 37 8.28 -15.04 -22.16
N ALA A 38 8.26 -13.84 -22.74
CA ALA A 38 9.27 -12.84 -22.47
C ALA A 38 9.23 -12.53 -20.97
N ALA A 39 10.31 -12.85 -20.25
CA ALA A 39 10.44 -12.45 -18.86
C ALA A 39 10.36 -10.93 -18.79
N ALA A 40 9.39 -10.41 -18.03
CA ALA A 40 9.33 -8.99 -17.75
C ALA A 40 10.65 -8.57 -17.09
N SER A 41 11.27 -7.50 -17.59
CA SER A 41 12.39 -6.90 -16.89
C SER A 41 11.86 -6.22 -15.64
N ALA A 42 12.37 -6.63 -14.48
CA ALA A 42 12.09 -6.01 -13.19
C ALA A 42 12.12 -4.48 -13.32
N THR A 43 10.98 -3.83 -13.10
CA THR A 43 10.83 -2.38 -13.31
C THR A 43 10.70 -1.71 -11.97
N THR A 44 11.84 -1.65 -11.27
CA THR A 44 11.98 -0.98 -9.97
C THR A 44 11.37 0.42 -10.04
N VAL A 45 10.46 0.73 -9.12
CA VAL A 45 9.78 2.03 -9.07
C VAL A 45 10.79 3.13 -8.76
N THR A 46 11.33 3.77 -9.81
CA THR A 46 12.33 4.84 -9.67
C THR A 46 11.66 6.13 -9.22
N THR A 47 11.87 6.48 -7.95
CA THR A 47 11.48 7.78 -7.41
C THR A 47 12.56 8.83 -7.73
N ASP A 48 12.16 10.09 -7.88
CA ASP A 48 13.10 11.22 -8.12
C ASP A 48 13.82 11.69 -6.83
N CYS A 49 13.79 10.87 -5.76
CA CYS A 49 14.31 11.20 -4.44
C CYS A 49 15.16 10.06 -3.86
N THR A 50 15.81 10.34 -2.73
CA THR A 50 16.32 9.29 -1.83
C THR A 50 15.50 9.42 -0.54
N PRO A 51 14.74 8.39 -0.13
CA PRO A 51 13.98 8.42 1.12
C PRO A 51 14.88 8.67 2.35
N GLU A 52 14.31 9.21 3.43
CA GLU A 52 15.08 9.49 4.65
C GLU A 52 15.08 8.26 5.56
N GLU A 53 16.13 7.43 5.50
CA GLU A 53 16.30 6.28 6.40
C GLU A 53 16.45 6.67 7.88
N ALA A 54 15.98 5.77 8.76
CA ALA A 54 16.00 5.96 10.20
C ALA A 54 17.41 5.88 10.80
N THR A 55 17.82 6.91 11.55
CA THR A 55 19.07 6.86 12.33
C THR A 55 18.81 6.42 13.78
N ALA A 56 19.39 5.27 14.15
CA ALA A 56 19.35 4.74 15.51
C ALA A 56 19.86 5.76 16.55
N GLY A 57 19.25 5.74 17.73
CA GLY A 57 19.58 6.60 18.85
C GLY A 57 20.88 6.23 19.55
N THR A 58 21.37 7.15 20.38
CA THR A 58 22.58 6.95 21.18
C THR A 58 22.32 6.29 22.54
N THR A 59 21.05 6.06 22.89
CA THR A 59 20.60 5.65 24.24
C THR A 59 19.43 4.66 24.12
N PRO A 60 19.69 3.34 24.10
CA PRO A 60 18.63 2.35 23.99
C PRO A 60 17.74 2.32 25.23
N SER A 61 16.42 2.25 25.00
CA SER A 61 15.41 1.91 25.99
C SER A 61 15.23 0.40 26.12
N THR A 62 15.02 -0.11 27.33
CA THR A 62 14.45 -1.45 27.59
C THR A 62 13.20 -1.35 28.47
N ALA A 63 12.50 -0.21 28.42
CA ALA A 63 11.18 -0.07 29.03
C ALA A 63 10.13 -0.88 28.23
N PRO A 64 8.99 -1.28 28.82
CA PRO A 64 7.93 -1.98 28.10
C PRO A 64 7.49 -1.18 26.86
N LEU A 65 7.42 -1.86 25.71
CA LEU A 65 6.99 -1.25 24.44
C LEU A 65 5.55 -0.73 24.57
N LYS A 66 5.34 0.53 24.20
CA LYS A 66 4.04 1.19 24.16
C LYS A 66 3.66 1.46 22.71
N ILE A 67 2.57 0.81 22.29
CA ILE A 67 1.95 1.01 20.99
C ILE A 67 0.70 1.87 21.18
N GLY A 68 0.66 3.01 20.51
CA GLY A 68 -0.51 3.85 20.36
C GLY A 68 -1.36 3.43 19.16
N THR A 69 -2.60 3.91 19.10
CA THR A 69 -3.43 3.79 17.90
C THR A 69 -3.94 5.16 17.50
N LEU A 70 -3.86 5.44 16.20
CA LEU A 70 -4.45 6.60 15.56
C LEU A 70 -5.40 6.10 14.47
N LEU A 71 -6.44 5.38 14.90
CA LEU A 71 -7.37 4.67 14.02
C LEU A 71 -8.72 5.40 14.01
N PRO A 72 -9.53 5.31 12.94
CA PRO A 72 -10.76 6.09 12.85
C PRO A 72 -11.88 5.47 13.70
N ASP A 73 -12.06 5.97 14.93
CA ASP A 73 -13.29 5.73 15.71
C ASP A 73 -14.39 6.72 15.29
N THR A 74 -14.01 7.89 14.79
CA THR A 74 -14.92 8.93 14.29
C THR A 74 -14.57 9.40 12.87
N GLY A 75 -15.46 10.21 12.27
CA GLY A 75 -15.28 10.75 10.92
C GLY A 75 -15.63 9.79 9.79
N SER A 76 -15.39 10.21 8.55
CA SER A 76 -15.79 9.50 7.32
C SER A 76 -15.24 8.07 7.19
N LEU A 77 -14.01 7.80 7.67
CA LEU A 77 -13.38 6.47 7.59
C LEU A 77 -13.69 5.57 8.80
N SER A 78 -14.62 5.93 9.68
CA SER A 78 -14.95 5.17 10.89
C SER A 78 -15.45 3.74 10.66
N PHE A 79 -15.82 3.38 9.41
CA PHE A 79 -16.11 2.00 9.04
C PHE A 79 -14.87 1.08 9.01
N LEU A 80 -13.68 1.64 8.81
CA LEU A 80 -12.40 0.92 8.84
C LEU A 80 -11.87 0.67 10.27
N GLY A 81 -12.28 1.49 11.25
CA GLY A 81 -11.80 1.39 12.63
C GLY A 81 -11.94 0.00 13.25
N PRO A 82 -13.14 -0.63 13.25
CA PRO A 82 -13.36 -1.92 13.90
C PRO A 82 -12.44 -3.08 13.44
N PRO A 83 -12.20 -3.34 12.13
CA PRO A 83 -11.25 -4.36 11.70
C PRO A 83 -9.79 -4.01 12.04
N MET A 84 -9.37 -2.75 11.86
CA MET A 84 -8.01 -2.29 12.17
C MET A 84 -7.67 -2.40 13.66
N VAL A 85 -8.59 -1.98 14.54
CA VAL A 85 -8.48 -2.10 16.00
C VAL A 85 -8.40 -3.57 16.42
N ALA A 86 -9.21 -4.45 15.81
CA ALA A 86 -9.17 -5.88 16.08
C ALA A 86 -7.84 -6.53 15.66
N GLY A 87 -7.30 -6.16 14.49
CA GLY A 87 -5.98 -6.61 14.02
C GLY A 87 -4.85 -6.16 14.94
N THR A 88 -4.80 -4.86 15.27
CA THR A 88 -3.82 -4.27 16.20
C THR A 88 -3.86 -4.97 17.56
N GLN A 89 -5.06 -5.17 18.13
CA GLN A 89 -5.23 -5.82 19.43
C GLN A 89 -4.88 -7.32 19.38
N LEU A 90 -5.18 -8.03 18.28
CA LEU A 90 -4.76 -9.42 18.09
C LEU A 90 -3.24 -9.54 18.02
N GLY A 91 -2.56 -8.62 17.32
CA GLY A 91 -1.10 -8.59 17.24
C GLY A 91 -0.44 -8.40 18.61
N VAL A 92 -0.92 -7.42 19.39
CA VAL A 92 -0.45 -7.21 20.78
C VAL A 92 -0.70 -8.44 21.68
N ASN A 93 -1.81 -9.15 21.47
CA ASN A 93 -2.11 -10.36 22.25
C ASN A 93 -1.13 -11.50 21.95
N ASP A 94 -0.80 -11.74 20.68
CA ASP A 94 0.14 -12.80 20.28
C ASP A 94 1.58 -12.50 20.71
N VAL A 95 2.04 -11.26 20.51
CA VAL A 95 3.37 -10.81 20.99
C VAL A 95 3.48 -11.03 22.50
N ASN A 96 2.43 -10.67 23.26
CA ASN A 96 2.38 -10.90 24.71
C ASN A 96 2.29 -12.39 25.08
N ALA A 97 1.59 -13.22 24.30
CA ALA A 97 1.53 -14.67 24.51
C ALA A 97 2.87 -15.36 24.26
N ALA A 98 3.70 -14.83 23.35
CA ALA A 98 5.07 -15.28 23.10
C ALA A 98 6.10 -14.82 24.15
N GLY A 99 5.71 -13.94 25.09
CA GLY A 99 6.58 -13.43 26.16
C GLY A 99 6.79 -11.90 26.15
N GLY A 100 6.19 -11.20 25.18
CA GLY A 100 6.33 -9.76 25.00
C GLY A 100 7.59 -9.38 24.21
N VAL A 101 8.01 -8.12 24.36
CA VAL A 101 9.20 -7.52 23.74
C VAL A 101 10.24 -7.24 24.82
N LEU A 102 11.47 -7.72 24.62
CA LEU A 102 12.58 -7.75 25.59
C LEU A 102 12.16 -8.37 26.94
N GLY A 103 11.26 -9.35 26.90
CA GLY A 103 10.67 -10.00 28.07
C GLY A 103 9.73 -9.09 28.88
N GLN A 104 9.19 -8.03 28.29
CA GLN A 104 8.18 -7.15 28.89
C GLN A 104 6.89 -7.13 28.05
N PRO A 105 5.70 -7.15 28.67
CA PRO A 105 4.45 -7.09 27.92
C PRO A 105 4.25 -5.74 27.24
N VAL A 106 3.90 -5.78 25.96
CA VAL A 106 3.50 -4.64 25.14
C VAL A 106 2.20 -4.03 25.68
N GLN A 107 2.17 -2.70 25.77
CA GLN A 107 1.03 -1.92 26.26
C GLN A 107 0.37 -1.21 25.08
N LEU A 108 -0.91 -1.50 24.83
CA LEU A 108 -1.72 -0.81 23.82
C LEU A 108 -2.40 0.43 24.44
N ILE A 109 -2.37 1.55 23.74
CA ILE A 109 -2.98 2.82 24.13
C ILE A 109 -3.94 3.24 23.02
N PRO A 110 -5.25 3.03 23.17
CA PRO A 110 -6.21 3.40 22.12
C PRO A 110 -6.32 4.90 21.85
N GLY A 111 -6.69 5.23 20.62
CA GLY A 111 -6.88 6.58 20.14
C GLY A 111 -7.56 6.71 18.78
N ASP A 112 -8.43 7.71 18.72
CA ASP A 112 -9.14 8.13 17.52
C ASP A 112 -8.26 9.05 16.65
N SER A 113 -8.24 8.81 15.34
CA SER A 113 -7.72 9.74 14.33
C SER A 113 -8.75 10.81 13.93
N GLY A 114 -10.04 10.45 13.97
CA GLY A 114 -11.07 11.18 13.29
C GLY A 114 -10.76 11.34 11.80
N ASP A 115 -11.22 12.47 11.26
CA ASP A 115 -11.02 12.94 9.90
C ASP A 115 -10.62 14.43 9.88
N THR A 116 -10.66 15.06 8.70
CA THR A 116 -10.31 16.48 8.54
C THR A 116 -11.33 17.45 9.16
N THR A 117 -12.53 17.00 9.52
CA THR A 117 -13.64 17.82 10.05
C THR A 117 -13.78 17.71 11.58
N THR A 118 -13.49 16.53 12.12
CA THR A 118 -13.49 16.21 13.55
C THR A 118 -12.16 16.56 14.22
N ASP A 119 -11.05 16.50 13.47
CA ASP A 119 -9.71 17.00 13.82
C ASP A 119 -9.10 16.46 15.14
N THR A 120 -9.54 15.27 15.57
CA THR A 120 -9.15 14.68 16.86
C THR A 120 -7.69 14.23 16.90
N ALA A 121 -7.13 13.77 15.77
CA ALA A 121 -5.78 13.21 15.66
C ALA A 121 -4.68 14.01 16.38
N ASN A 122 -4.67 15.34 16.22
CA ASN A 122 -3.64 16.18 16.84
C ASN A 122 -3.60 16.02 18.36
N SER A 123 -4.76 15.93 19.00
CA SER A 123 -4.93 15.74 20.45
C SER A 123 -4.74 14.29 20.90
N THR A 124 -4.97 13.31 20.01
CA THR A 124 -4.60 11.90 20.27
C THR A 124 -3.09 11.75 20.31
N VAL A 125 -2.36 12.26 19.32
CA VAL A 125 -0.89 12.21 19.33
C VAL A 125 -0.30 12.95 20.53
N ASP A 126 -0.83 14.12 20.92
CA ASP A 126 -0.35 14.82 22.14
C ASP A 126 -0.54 13.98 23.42
N ARG A 127 -1.63 13.20 23.51
CA ARG A 127 -1.89 12.26 24.61
C ARG A 127 -0.92 11.07 24.61
N GLU A 128 -0.61 10.52 23.43
CA GLU A 128 0.25 9.36 23.27
C GLU A 128 1.73 9.69 23.50
N LEU A 129 2.21 10.83 22.96
CA LEU A 129 3.54 11.35 23.25
C LEU A 129 3.69 11.66 24.75
N ALA A 130 2.67 12.23 25.40
CA ALA A 130 2.67 12.44 26.85
C ALA A 130 2.62 11.13 27.66
N ALA A 131 2.03 10.06 27.11
CA ALA A 131 2.08 8.71 27.70
C ALA A 131 3.43 8.00 27.47
N GLY A 132 4.29 8.53 26.59
CA GLY A 132 5.58 7.96 26.23
C GLY A 132 5.48 6.78 25.27
N THR A 133 4.49 6.79 24.37
CA THR A 133 4.37 5.85 23.23
C THR A 133 5.63 5.85 22.36
N GLN A 134 6.01 4.70 21.79
CA GLN A 134 7.17 4.60 20.88
C GLN A 134 6.82 4.18 19.45
N VAL A 135 5.63 3.62 19.23
CA VAL A 135 5.03 3.33 17.92
C VAL A 135 3.56 3.75 17.94
N ILE A 136 3.07 4.45 16.93
CA ILE A 136 1.65 4.80 16.76
C ILE A 136 1.17 4.11 15.48
N VAL A 137 0.22 3.17 15.60
CA VAL A 137 -0.38 2.48 14.44
C VAL A 137 -1.52 3.34 13.89
N GLY A 138 -1.34 3.87 12.68
CA GLY A 138 -2.26 4.81 12.02
C GLY A 138 -1.53 5.95 11.29
N ALA A 139 -2.25 6.86 10.62
CA ALA A 139 -3.70 6.91 10.48
C ALA A 139 -4.19 6.42 9.11
N ALA A 140 -5.44 5.94 9.08
CA ALA A 140 -6.07 5.39 7.88
C ALA A 140 -6.12 6.38 6.70
N SER A 141 -6.26 7.67 6.99
CA SER A 141 -6.27 8.73 5.97
C SER A 141 -4.88 9.32 5.75
N SER A 142 -4.50 9.48 4.48
CA SER A 142 -3.33 10.26 4.05
C SER A 142 -3.40 11.71 4.56
N SER A 143 -4.53 12.39 4.35
CA SER A 143 -4.81 13.73 4.89
C SER A 143 -4.61 13.85 6.40
N VAL A 144 -5.06 12.85 7.18
CA VAL A 144 -4.92 12.88 8.65
C VAL A 144 -3.49 12.57 9.09
N SER A 145 -2.79 11.68 8.38
CA SER A 145 -1.39 11.36 8.71
C SER A 145 -0.46 12.53 8.42
N LEU A 146 -0.63 13.21 7.28
CA LEU A 146 0.13 14.42 6.92
C LEU A 146 -0.10 15.59 7.90
N LYS A 147 -1.21 15.61 8.66
CA LYS A 147 -1.45 16.60 9.74
C LYS A 147 -0.59 16.37 11.00
N VAL A 148 -0.03 15.17 11.21
CA VAL A 148 0.63 14.79 12.48
C VAL A 148 2.00 14.12 12.34
N ILE A 149 2.34 13.61 11.15
CA ILE A 149 3.62 12.95 10.84
C ILE A 149 4.82 13.74 11.39
N ASP A 150 4.86 15.04 11.13
CA ASP A 150 5.92 15.96 11.55
C ASP A 150 6.07 16.04 13.08
N LYS A 151 4.97 15.90 13.83
CA LYS A 151 4.93 15.89 15.30
C LYS A 151 5.47 14.56 15.86
N VAL A 152 5.02 13.44 15.29
CA VAL A 152 5.42 12.08 15.69
C VAL A 152 6.90 11.84 15.40
N ALA A 153 7.32 12.15 14.16
CA ALA A 153 8.70 12.13 13.69
C ALA A 153 9.65 12.97 14.56
N SER A 154 9.24 14.21 14.90
CA SER A 154 10.06 15.10 15.73
C SER A 154 10.22 14.61 17.18
N ALA A 155 9.34 13.73 17.67
CA ALA A 155 9.50 13.06 18.96
C ALA A 155 10.44 11.84 18.90
N GLY A 156 10.78 11.33 17.72
CA GLY A 156 11.52 10.07 17.57
C GLY A 156 10.66 8.84 17.91
N VAL A 157 9.39 8.90 17.56
CA VAL A 157 8.35 7.87 17.71
C VAL A 157 7.98 7.39 16.32
N VAL A 158 7.77 6.09 16.13
CA VAL A 158 7.36 5.52 14.84
C VAL A 158 5.90 5.87 14.56
N MET A 159 5.58 6.28 13.33
CA MET A 159 4.23 6.33 12.80
C MET A 159 4.09 5.25 11.74
N PHE A 160 3.21 4.27 11.96
CA PHE A 160 3.08 3.08 11.12
C PHE A 160 1.64 2.97 10.60
N SER A 161 1.38 3.41 9.36
CA SER A 161 0.02 3.35 8.82
C SER A 161 -0.29 2.00 8.17
N PRO A 162 -1.39 1.34 8.55
CA PRO A 162 -1.78 0.08 7.92
C PRO A 162 -2.73 0.24 6.74
N ALA A 163 -2.99 1.47 6.24
CA ALA A 163 -4.05 1.69 5.25
C ALA A 163 -3.88 2.87 4.28
N ASN A 164 -2.98 3.82 4.50
CA ASN A 164 -2.91 5.00 3.62
C ASN A 164 -1.94 4.82 2.45
N THR A 165 -2.33 5.33 1.28
CA THR A 165 -1.68 4.99 0.00
C THR A 165 -0.94 6.16 -0.65
N SER A 166 -1.16 7.42 -0.24
CA SER A 166 -0.55 8.62 -0.86
C SER A 166 0.94 8.50 -1.17
N ASP A 167 1.33 8.87 -2.39
CA ASP A 167 2.71 8.91 -2.88
C ASP A 167 3.58 9.96 -2.16
N GLN A 168 2.95 10.95 -1.51
CA GLN A 168 3.66 12.01 -0.79
C GLN A 168 4.50 11.51 0.40
N PHE A 169 4.20 10.31 0.93
CA PHE A 169 5.00 9.70 2.01
C PHE A 169 6.37 9.21 1.52
N VAL A 170 6.49 8.76 0.27
CA VAL A 170 7.68 8.09 -0.28
C VAL A 170 8.95 8.96 -0.25
N CYS A 171 8.76 10.29 -0.31
CA CYS A 171 9.82 11.29 -0.28
C CYS A 171 9.63 12.31 0.86
N TYR A 172 8.90 11.96 1.92
CA TYR A 172 8.65 12.87 3.04
C TYR A 172 9.89 13.04 3.94
N ALA A 173 10.00 14.18 4.63
CA ALA A 173 11.11 14.50 5.53
C ALA A 173 10.81 14.11 7.00
N ASP A 174 10.41 12.85 7.21
CA ASP A 174 9.95 12.33 8.51
C ASP A 174 11.07 11.80 9.42
N LYS A 175 12.35 12.00 9.09
CA LYS A 175 13.50 11.50 9.87
C LYS A 175 13.56 9.96 9.97
N GLY A 176 13.01 9.27 8.96
CA GLY A 176 12.85 7.82 8.92
C GLY A 176 12.03 7.30 10.09
N GLN A 177 10.95 7.99 10.43
CA GLN A 177 10.02 7.59 11.48
C GLN A 177 8.66 7.17 10.91
N TYR A 178 8.43 7.34 9.61
CA TYR A 178 7.21 6.94 8.92
C TYR A 178 7.36 5.59 8.21
N PHE A 179 6.34 4.74 8.33
CA PHE A 179 6.26 3.42 7.69
C PHE A 179 4.81 3.10 7.34
N ARG A 180 4.58 2.16 6.41
CA ARG A 180 3.24 1.62 6.13
C ARG A 180 3.25 0.17 5.66
N THR A 181 2.23 -0.59 6.02
CA THR A 181 1.99 -1.95 5.47
C THR A 181 1.05 -1.94 4.25
N ALA A 182 0.39 -0.81 3.98
CA ALA A 182 -0.36 -0.62 2.74
C ALA A 182 0.58 -0.25 1.57
N PRO A 183 0.44 -0.88 0.39
CA PRO A 183 1.16 -0.47 -0.82
C PRO A 183 0.83 0.96 -1.28
N THR A 184 1.77 1.59 -1.98
CA THR A 184 1.69 2.99 -2.43
C THR A 184 0.76 3.21 -3.64
N ASP A 185 0.20 4.42 -3.75
CA ASP A 185 -0.60 4.90 -4.88
C ASP A 185 0.16 4.80 -6.21
N VAL A 186 1.49 4.85 -6.19
CA VAL A 186 2.33 4.65 -7.39
C VAL A 186 2.13 3.24 -7.97
N LEU A 187 2.03 2.22 -7.11
CA LEU A 187 1.76 0.84 -7.49
C LEU A 187 0.27 0.66 -7.88
N GLN A 188 -0.66 1.26 -7.14
CA GLN A 188 -2.09 1.15 -7.49
C GLN A 188 -2.41 1.83 -8.83
N ALA A 189 -1.77 2.96 -9.10
CA ALA A 189 -1.86 3.65 -10.38
C ALA A 189 -1.36 2.78 -11.53
N GLN A 190 -0.31 1.97 -11.34
CA GLN A 190 0.14 1.01 -12.36
C GLN A 190 -0.93 -0.05 -12.58
N ALA A 191 -1.44 -0.65 -11.51
CA ALA A 191 -2.45 -1.71 -11.59
C ALA A 191 -3.75 -1.25 -12.29
N VAL A 192 -4.30 -0.08 -11.93
CA VAL A 192 -5.54 0.42 -12.56
C VAL A 192 -5.31 0.95 -13.97
N SER A 193 -4.14 1.55 -14.27
CA SER A 193 -3.81 2.00 -15.64
C SER A 193 -3.57 0.83 -16.59
N GLN A 194 -2.96 -0.26 -16.10
CA GLN A 194 -2.86 -1.52 -16.85
C GLN A 194 -4.26 -2.09 -17.14
N LEU A 195 -5.16 -2.11 -16.15
CA LEU A 195 -6.53 -2.58 -16.33
C LEU A 195 -7.33 -1.76 -17.37
N ILE A 196 -7.20 -0.41 -17.33
CA ILE A 196 -7.78 0.50 -18.33
C ILE A 196 -7.21 0.22 -19.73
N SER A 197 -5.90 -0.07 -19.82
CA SER A 197 -5.20 -0.31 -21.09
C SER A 197 -5.51 -1.70 -21.68
N ASP A 198 -5.58 -2.74 -20.85
CA ASP A 198 -5.96 -4.11 -21.22
C ASP A 198 -7.38 -4.15 -21.82
N ASP A 199 -8.32 -3.42 -21.21
CA ASP A 199 -9.68 -3.25 -21.73
C ASP A 199 -9.73 -2.36 -22.99
N GLY A 200 -8.63 -1.76 -23.41
CA GLY A 200 -8.54 -0.87 -24.57
C GLY A 200 -9.24 0.47 -24.36
N GLY A 201 -9.05 1.12 -23.21
CA GLY A 201 -9.30 2.55 -23.05
C GLY A 201 -8.24 3.37 -23.81
N GLN A 202 -8.67 4.40 -24.53
CA GLN A 202 -7.80 5.27 -25.35
C GLN A 202 -8.12 6.76 -25.17
N ARG A 203 -9.22 7.11 -24.48
CA ARG A 203 -9.58 8.48 -24.12
C ARG A 203 -10.20 8.47 -22.73
N VAL A 204 -9.44 8.93 -21.72
CA VAL A 204 -9.71 8.64 -20.31
C VAL A 204 -9.99 9.92 -19.52
N SER A 205 -11.11 9.96 -18.79
CA SER A 205 -11.35 10.98 -17.76
C SER A 205 -11.03 10.41 -16.37
N VAL A 206 -10.15 11.07 -15.62
CA VAL A 206 -9.76 10.70 -14.24
C VAL A 206 -10.37 11.72 -13.28
N LEU A 207 -11.41 11.34 -12.55
CA LEU A 207 -12.03 12.15 -11.51
C LEU A 207 -11.40 11.81 -10.17
N ALA A 208 -11.03 12.82 -9.37
CA ALA A 208 -10.43 12.59 -8.06
C ALA A 208 -10.80 13.63 -7.01
N LEU A 209 -10.94 13.17 -5.75
CA LEU A 209 -11.13 14.06 -4.60
C LEU A 209 -9.94 15.01 -4.41
N ASN A 210 -10.23 16.22 -3.95
CA ASN A 210 -9.25 17.28 -3.69
C ASN A 210 -8.50 17.08 -2.36
N ASP A 211 -7.75 15.99 -2.23
CA ASP A 211 -6.91 15.67 -1.07
C ASP A 211 -5.58 14.99 -1.51
N PRO A 212 -4.59 14.81 -0.62
CA PRO A 212 -3.29 14.19 -0.93
C PRO A 212 -3.32 12.73 -1.43
N TYR A 213 -4.37 11.95 -1.13
CA TYR A 213 -4.59 10.63 -1.73
C TYR A 213 -5.19 10.80 -3.13
N GLY A 214 -6.30 11.53 -3.23
CA GLY A 214 -7.00 11.72 -4.50
C GLY A 214 -6.15 12.33 -5.60
N THR A 215 -5.44 13.42 -5.28
CA THR A 215 -4.59 14.12 -6.25
C THR A 215 -3.34 13.32 -6.62
N GLY A 216 -2.68 12.66 -5.66
CA GLY A 216 -1.50 11.81 -5.89
C GLY A 216 -1.81 10.59 -6.77
N LEU A 217 -2.82 9.79 -6.40
CA LEU A 217 -3.24 8.63 -7.18
C LEU A 217 -3.68 9.04 -8.61
N ALA A 218 -4.39 10.16 -8.75
CA ALA A 218 -4.80 10.66 -10.06
C ALA A 218 -3.63 11.13 -10.93
N ASP A 219 -2.63 11.80 -10.38
CA ASP A 219 -1.43 12.20 -11.14
C ASP A 219 -0.60 10.98 -11.58
N ASN A 220 -0.46 9.97 -10.72
CA ASN A 220 0.21 8.71 -11.10
C ASN A 220 -0.58 7.94 -12.17
N ILE A 221 -1.92 7.92 -12.13
CA ILE A 221 -2.75 7.32 -13.18
C ILE A 221 -2.56 8.07 -14.51
N VAL A 222 -2.63 9.40 -14.51
CA VAL A 222 -2.41 10.23 -15.71
C VAL A 222 -1.03 9.98 -16.32
N LYS A 223 0.02 9.91 -15.48
CA LYS A 223 1.38 9.58 -15.90
C LYS A 223 1.45 8.18 -16.54
N ASN A 224 0.93 7.16 -15.87
CA ASN A 224 1.05 5.77 -16.34
C ASN A 224 0.25 5.51 -17.62
N LEU A 225 -0.89 6.17 -17.81
CA LEU A 225 -1.64 6.15 -19.08
C LEU A 225 -0.86 6.83 -20.22
N ALA A 226 -0.16 7.93 -19.94
CA ALA A 226 0.71 8.60 -20.92
C ALA A 226 1.94 7.76 -21.28
N ASP A 227 2.59 7.13 -20.29
CA ASP A 227 3.72 6.20 -20.50
C ASP A 227 3.29 4.93 -21.27
N ALA A 228 2.04 4.47 -21.10
CA ALA A 228 1.41 3.43 -21.92
C ALA A 228 1.10 3.87 -23.37
N GLY A 229 1.34 5.14 -23.72
CA GLY A 229 1.24 5.68 -25.07
C GLY A 229 -0.09 6.36 -25.40
N ILE A 230 -0.98 6.58 -24.44
CA ILE A 230 -2.19 7.41 -24.64
C ILE A 230 -1.75 8.88 -24.72
N PRO A 231 -2.08 9.64 -25.78
CA PRO A 231 -1.67 11.04 -25.89
C PRO A 231 -2.27 11.91 -24.78
N GLU A 232 -1.53 12.91 -24.29
CA GLU A 232 -1.96 13.80 -23.20
C GLU A 232 -3.32 14.49 -23.47
N ASP A 233 -3.65 14.82 -24.73
CA ASP A 233 -4.94 15.44 -25.10
C ASP A 233 -6.13 14.45 -25.14
N GLN A 234 -5.84 13.16 -24.91
CA GLN A 234 -6.82 12.11 -24.66
C GLN A 234 -6.97 11.77 -23.16
N ILE A 235 -6.25 12.44 -22.26
CA ILE A 235 -6.34 12.23 -20.81
C ILE A 235 -6.84 13.52 -20.13
N GLN A 236 -7.92 13.42 -19.35
CA GLN A 236 -8.53 14.56 -18.64
C GLN A 236 -8.57 14.31 -17.13
N LYS A 237 -7.75 15.04 -16.36
CA LYS A 237 -7.86 15.03 -14.89
C LYS A 237 -8.88 16.07 -14.41
N ILE A 238 -9.84 15.66 -13.58
CA ILE A 238 -10.86 16.51 -12.95
C ILE A 238 -10.74 16.35 -11.44
N ILE A 239 -10.48 17.44 -10.72
CA ILE A 239 -10.38 17.44 -9.25
C ILE A 239 -11.67 18.03 -8.65
N TYR A 240 -12.28 17.34 -7.70
CA TYR A 240 -13.56 17.72 -7.08
C TYR A 240 -13.46 17.94 -5.57
N ASP A 241 -14.26 18.87 -5.02
CA ASP A 241 -14.42 19.01 -3.57
C ASP A 241 -15.33 17.89 -3.03
N PRO A 242 -14.85 16.98 -2.14
CA PRO A 242 -15.70 15.91 -1.60
C PRO A 242 -16.89 16.44 -0.77
N ASN A 243 -16.84 17.71 -0.32
CA ASN A 243 -17.93 18.37 0.40
C ASN A 243 -19.01 18.97 -0.54
N ALA A 244 -18.83 18.86 -1.86
CA ALA A 244 -19.75 19.42 -2.83
C ALA A 244 -21.17 18.84 -2.69
N GLN A 245 -22.17 19.71 -2.87
CA GLN A 245 -23.58 19.31 -2.80
C GLN A 245 -24.04 18.55 -4.05
N SER A 246 -23.29 18.65 -5.15
CA SER A 246 -23.54 17.97 -6.43
C SER A 246 -22.28 18.01 -7.30
N PHE A 247 -22.01 16.95 -8.06
CA PHE A 247 -20.85 16.85 -8.96
C PHE A 247 -21.20 17.20 -10.42
N ASN A 248 -22.15 18.12 -10.62
CA ASN A 248 -22.74 18.37 -11.93
C ASN A 248 -21.73 18.98 -12.92
N SER A 249 -20.93 19.95 -12.48
CA SER A 249 -19.90 20.58 -13.31
C SER A 249 -18.80 19.59 -13.72
N GLU A 250 -18.57 18.57 -12.91
CA GLU A 250 -17.53 17.57 -13.10
C GLU A 250 -18.03 16.51 -14.11
N ILE A 251 -19.23 15.99 -13.90
CA ILE A 251 -19.85 15.03 -14.85
C ILE A 251 -20.17 15.67 -16.20
N ASP A 252 -20.60 16.93 -16.23
CA ASP A 252 -20.82 17.65 -17.49
C ASP A 252 -19.47 17.85 -18.24
N GLN A 253 -18.34 18.07 -17.53
CA GLN A 253 -16.99 18.10 -18.14
C GLN A 253 -16.51 16.74 -18.67
N VAL A 254 -16.84 15.63 -17.99
CA VAL A 254 -16.60 14.26 -18.52
C VAL A 254 -17.40 14.06 -19.80
N LYS A 255 -18.67 14.47 -19.79
CA LYS A 255 -19.58 14.31 -20.93
C LYS A 255 -19.13 15.10 -22.16
N ASP A 256 -18.70 16.35 -21.98
CA ASP A 256 -18.17 17.19 -23.05
C ASP A 256 -16.80 16.73 -23.56
N PHE A 257 -16.01 16.04 -22.73
CA PHE A 257 -14.75 15.40 -23.15
C PHE A 257 -14.99 14.14 -23.98
N ALA A 258 -16.13 13.46 -23.79
CA ALA A 258 -16.52 12.21 -24.45
C ALA A 258 -15.42 11.12 -24.41
N PRO A 259 -15.06 10.61 -23.21
CA PRO A 259 -14.12 9.51 -23.04
C PRO A 259 -14.70 8.15 -23.48
N ASP A 260 -13.82 7.15 -23.59
CA ASP A 260 -14.16 5.72 -23.67
C ASP A 260 -13.92 4.96 -22.35
N ALA A 261 -13.24 5.59 -21.38
CA ALA A 261 -13.04 5.10 -20.03
C ALA A 261 -13.07 6.23 -18.98
N VAL A 262 -13.60 5.94 -17.79
CA VAL A 262 -13.64 6.88 -16.67
C VAL A 262 -13.04 6.24 -15.41
N ALA A 263 -11.98 6.82 -14.87
CA ALA A 263 -11.46 6.45 -13.55
C ALA A 263 -12.06 7.37 -12.47
N VAL A 264 -12.48 6.79 -11.35
CA VAL A 264 -13.06 7.51 -10.20
C VAL A 264 -12.24 7.19 -8.95
N VAL A 265 -11.41 8.14 -8.52
CA VAL A 265 -10.67 8.12 -7.26
C VAL A 265 -11.50 8.84 -6.20
N GLY A 266 -12.00 8.12 -5.20
CA GLY A 266 -13.01 8.65 -4.27
C GLY A 266 -13.39 7.68 -3.17
N PHE A 267 -14.17 8.17 -2.21
CA PHE A 267 -14.82 7.39 -1.15
C PHE A 267 -16.35 7.38 -1.35
N GLU A 268 -17.15 7.64 -0.30
CA GLU A 268 -18.62 7.60 -0.33
C GLU A 268 -19.27 8.48 -1.41
N GLU A 269 -18.63 9.58 -1.77
CA GLU A 269 -19.08 10.52 -2.79
C GLU A 269 -19.09 9.92 -4.21
N SER A 270 -18.34 8.83 -4.42
CA SER A 270 -18.42 8.00 -5.62
C SER A 270 -19.87 7.56 -5.92
N ALA A 271 -20.70 7.31 -4.90
CA ALA A 271 -22.11 6.98 -5.07
C ALA A 271 -22.91 8.09 -5.78
N LYS A 272 -22.63 9.36 -5.44
CA LYS A 272 -23.25 10.54 -6.07
C LYS A 272 -22.71 10.75 -7.49
N ILE A 273 -21.40 10.56 -7.68
CA ILE A 273 -20.71 10.63 -8.98
C ILE A 273 -21.32 9.62 -9.97
N ILE A 274 -21.38 8.33 -9.62
CA ILE A 274 -21.94 7.27 -10.46
C ILE A 274 -23.43 7.52 -10.74
N THR A 275 -24.22 7.91 -9.73
CA THR A 275 -25.64 8.25 -9.92
C THR A 275 -25.81 9.40 -10.93
N ARG A 276 -24.99 10.45 -10.84
CA ARG A 276 -25.02 11.60 -11.75
C ARG A 276 -24.51 11.25 -13.16
N MET A 277 -23.53 10.35 -13.28
CA MET A 277 -23.11 9.79 -14.57
C MET A 277 -24.26 9.03 -15.24
N HIS A 278 -25.02 8.24 -14.48
CA HIS A 278 -26.20 7.54 -15.00
C HIS A 278 -27.32 8.49 -15.44
N GLU A 279 -27.63 9.54 -14.65
CA GLU A 279 -28.62 10.58 -15.03
C GLU A 279 -28.36 11.21 -16.41
N VAL A 280 -27.09 11.28 -16.83
CA VAL A 280 -26.71 11.86 -18.14
C VAL A 280 -26.37 10.81 -19.20
N GLY A 281 -26.52 9.51 -18.89
CA GLY A 281 -26.29 8.40 -19.81
C GLY A 281 -24.81 8.09 -20.08
N ILE A 282 -23.94 8.24 -19.07
CA ILE A 282 -22.51 7.86 -19.13
C ILE A 282 -22.09 7.00 -17.91
N GLY A 283 -23.03 6.38 -17.20
CA GLY A 283 -22.76 5.48 -16.08
C GLY A 283 -22.27 4.09 -16.52
N PRO A 284 -21.80 3.24 -15.58
CA PRO A 284 -21.43 1.85 -15.87
C PRO A 284 -22.57 1.09 -16.55
N SER A 285 -23.77 1.18 -15.96
CA SER A 285 -25.00 0.56 -16.49
C SER A 285 -25.48 1.09 -17.84
N ASP A 286 -24.91 2.20 -18.33
CA ASP A 286 -25.19 2.76 -19.67
C ASP A 286 -24.15 2.30 -20.72
N GLY A 287 -23.15 1.51 -20.31
CA GLY A 287 -22.10 0.97 -21.17
C GLY A 287 -20.79 1.77 -21.18
N MET A 288 -20.62 2.75 -20.27
CA MET A 288 -19.32 3.39 -20.05
C MET A 288 -18.38 2.43 -19.29
N LYS A 289 -17.11 2.34 -19.70
CA LYS A 289 -16.11 1.63 -18.89
C LYS A 289 -15.75 2.49 -17.69
N VAL A 290 -16.08 2.06 -16.48
CA VAL A 290 -15.79 2.81 -15.25
C VAL A 290 -14.87 2.00 -14.33
N TYR A 291 -13.86 2.66 -13.80
CA TYR A 291 -12.78 2.07 -13.01
C TYR A 291 -12.68 2.76 -11.64
N GLY A 292 -12.81 1.97 -10.57
CA GLY A 292 -12.58 2.41 -9.19
C GLY A 292 -11.22 1.99 -8.63
N VAL A 293 -11.00 2.39 -7.39
CA VAL A 293 -9.77 2.19 -6.60
C VAL A 293 -10.13 1.71 -5.18
N ASP A 294 -9.16 1.59 -4.29
CA ASP A 294 -9.34 1.04 -2.93
C ASP A 294 -10.45 1.75 -2.13
N GLY A 295 -10.52 3.08 -2.24
CA GLY A 295 -11.52 3.88 -1.52
C GLY A 295 -12.99 3.64 -1.92
N ASN A 296 -13.26 3.01 -3.08
CA ASN A 296 -14.62 2.80 -3.58
C ASN A 296 -14.92 1.40 -4.16
N MET A 297 -13.93 0.54 -4.39
CA MET A 297 -14.12 -0.86 -4.79
C MET A 297 -14.43 -1.78 -3.60
N GLY A 298 -15.48 -1.44 -2.85
CA GLY A 298 -15.96 -2.18 -1.69
C GLY A 298 -17.48 -2.25 -1.60
N ASN A 299 -18.01 -3.18 -0.80
CA ASN A 299 -19.45 -3.45 -0.70
C ASN A 299 -20.28 -2.20 -0.29
N ALA A 300 -19.70 -1.27 0.46
CA ALA A 300 -20.36 -0.03 0.86
C ALA A 300 -20.85 0.83 -0.33
N LEU A 301 -20.10 0.86 -1.45
CA LEU A 301 -20.57 1.54 -2.68
C LEU A 301 -21.77 0.81 -3.28
N GLY A 302 -21.73 -0.53 -3.29
CA GLY A 302 -22.83 -1.38 -3.77
C GLY A 302 -24.12 -1.26 -2.98
N GLU A 303 -24.02 -1.01 -1.67
CA GLU A 303 -25.16 -0.71 -0.79
C GLU A 303 -25.64 0.75 -0.92
N ALA A 304 -24.77 1.69 -1.28
CA ALA A 304 -25.08 3.11 -1.38
C ALA A 304 -25.82 3.52 -2.68
N VAL A 305 -25.77 2.71 -3.74
CA VAL A 305 -26.47 2.99 -5.01
C VAL A 305 -27.43 1.87 -5.42
N ALA A 306 -28.48 2.23 -6.16
CA ALA A 306 -29.50 1.25 -6.59
C ALA A 306 -28.93 0.27 -7.65
N PRO A 307 -29.26 -1.03 -7.61
CA PRO A 307 -28.97 -1.92 -8.72
C PRO A 307 -29.79 -1.52 -9.96
N PRO A 308 -29.23 -1.58 -11.19
CA PRO A 308 -27.92 -2.15 -11.54
C PRO A 308 -26.84 -1.09 -11.81
N LEU A 309 -26.84 0.08 -11.13
CA LEU A 309 -26.00 1.23 -11.52
C LEU A 309 -24.48 0.96 -11.60
N LEU A 310 -23.98 -0.07 -10.92
CA LEU A 310 -22.57 -0.47 -10.95
C LEU A 310 -22.26 -1.60 -11.93
N ASP A 311 -23.25 -2.14 -12.66
CA ASP A 311 -23.03 -3.31 -13.53
C ASP A 311 -21.93 -3.05 -14.56
N GLY A 312 -20.89 -3.86 -14.55
CA GLY A 312 -19.72 -3.70 -15.41
C GLY A 312 -18.66 -2.70 -14.92
N MET A 313 -18.88 -1.98 -13.80
CA MET A 313 -17.83 -1.20 -13.14
C MET A 313 -16.74 -2.15 -12.62
N GLN A 314 -15.49 -1.82 -12.91
CA GLN A 314 -14.31 -2.58 -12.50
C GLN A 314 -13.40 -1.70 -11.64
N GLY A 315 -12.26 -2.21 -11.21
CA GLY A 315 -11.27 -1.43 -10.47
C GLY A 315 -10.23 -2.30 -9.80
N THR A 316 -9.43 -1.67 -8.94
CA THR A 316 -8.37 -2.33 -8.16
C THR A 316 -8.50 -1.99 -6.68
N THR A 317 -8.05 -2.90 -5.82
CA THR A 317 -7.84 -2.62 -4.39
C THR A 317 -6.69 -3.50 -3.87
N PRO A 318 -5.83 -3.02 -2.94
CA PRO A 318 -4.93 -3.91 -2.21
C PRO A 318 -5.75 -5.04 -1.59
N LEU A 319 -5.45 -6.29 -1.92
CA LEU A 319 -6.30 -7.42 -1.52
C LEU A 319 -5.50 -8.57 -0.91
N THR A 320 -5.31 -8.47 0.40
CA THR A 320 -4.89 -9.58 1.25
C THR A 320 -6.07 -10.51 1.54
N ASP A 321 -6.09 -11.73 1.00
CA ASP A 321 -6.93 -12.78 1.57
C ASP A 321 -6.27 -13.37 2.82
N VAL A 322 -6.52 -12.73 3.97
CA VAL A 322 -6.10 -13.21 5.30
C VAL A 322 -6.68 -14.58 5.67
N GLY A 323 -7.66 -15.09 4.91
CA GLY A 323 -8.28 -16.39 5.08
C GLY A 323 -9.22 -16.51 6.30
N PRO A 324 -10.12 -17.50 6.29
CA PRO A 324 -11.13 -17.68 7.34
C PRO A 324 -10.51 -17.90 8.73
N ALA A 325 -9.33 -18.52 8.80
CA ALA A 325 -8.63 -18.78 10.05
C ALA A 325 -8.18 -17.48 10.76
N PHE A 326 -7.77 -16.44 10.02
CA PHE A 326 -7.46 -15.14 10.62
C PHE A 326 -8.74 -14.36 10.94
N GLN A 327 -9.72 -14.37 10.03
CA GLN A 327 -11.02 -13.74 10.25
C GLN A 327 -11.72 -14.25 11.52
N ASP A 328 -11.63 -15.54 11.84
CA ASP A 328 -12.23 -16.09 13.06
C ASP A 328 -11.46 -15.72 14.33
N ARG A 329 -10.13 -15.46 14.24
CA ARG A 329 -9.34 -14.89 15.34
C ARG A 329 -9.71 -13.43 15.59
N LEU A 330 -9.90 -12.64 14.52
CA LEU A 330 -10.40 -11.26 14.59
C LEU A 330 -11.82 -11.21 15.19
N LYS A 331 -12.72 -12.11 14.79
CA LYS A 331 -14.05 -12.27 15.41
C LYS A 331 -13.96 -12.66 16.90
N GLY A 332 -12.88 -13.31 17.32
CA GLY A 332 -12.56 -13.56 18.72
C GLY A 332 -12.23 -12.31 19.54
N ILE A 333 -11.77 -11.23 18.89
CA ILE A 333 -11.60 -9.89 19.49
C ILE A 333 -12.91 -9.10 19.39
N ASN A 334 -13.55 -9.09 18.20
CA ASN A 334 -14.79 -8.38 17.94
C ASN A 334 -15.76 -9.24 17.11
N GLY A 335 -16.72 -9.88 17.78
CA GLY A 335 -17.71 -10.75 17.14
C GLY A 335 -18.73 -10.06 16.24
N ALA A 336 -18.68 -8.72 16.10
CA ALA A 336 -19.52 -7.96 15.17
C ALA A 336 -18.84 -7.68 13.81
N LEU A 337 -17.60 -8.16 13.59
CA LEU A 337 -16.91 -7.97 12.31
C LEU A 337 -17.57 -8.74 11.16
N ILE A 338 -18.05 -7.97 10.18
CA ILE A 338 -18.54 -8.42 8.87
C ILE A 338 -17.57 -8.08 7.73
N ASP A 339 -16.60 -7.22 8.01
CA ASP A 339 -15.57 -6.71 7.11
C ASP A 339 -14.19 -6.85 7.80
N PHE A 340 -13.12 -6.93 7.01
CA PHE A 340 -11.76 -7.22 7.47
C PHE A 340 -10.68 -6.33 6.82
N ASN A 341 -11.07 -5.28 6.10
CA ASN A 341 -10.12 -4.41 5.40
C ASN A 341 -9.10 -3.80 6.38
N TYR A 342 -7.83 -3.80 5.98
CA TYR A 342 -6.69 -3.30 6.75
C TYR A 342 -6.46 -3.99 8.12
N ALA A 343 -7.14 -5.12 8.40
CA ALA A 343 -6.95 -5.86 9.66
C ALA A 343 -5.67 -6.71 9.70
N GLY A 344 -5.24 -7.24 8.55
CA GLY A 344 -3.98 -7.98 8.45
C GLY A 344 -2.80 -7.03 8.52
N GLU A 345 -2.91 -5.94 7.78
CA GLU A 345 -1.99 -4.82 7.67
C GLU A 345 -1.76 -4.17 9.05
N SER A 346 -2.82 -4.01 9.85
CA SER A 346 -2.76 -3.49 11.23
C SER A 346 -2.14 -4.48 12.23
N TYR A 347 -2.26 -5.78 11.98
CA TYR A 347 -1.62 -6.82 12.78
C TYR A 347 -0.13 -6.93 12.44
N ASP A 348 0.23 -6.92 11.16
CA ASP A 348 1.62 -7.02 10.70
C ASP A 348 2.43 -5.76 11.08
N ALA A 349 1.82 -4.56 11.06
CA ALA A 349 2.45 -3.35 11.59
C ALA A 349 2.88 -3.49 13.07
N VAL A 350 2.11 -4.23 13.90
CA VAL A 350 2.49 -4.56 15.27
C VAL A 350 3.60 -5.60 15.32
N MET A 351 3.56 -6.62 14.44
CA MET A 351 4.58 -7.69 14.39
C MET A 351 5.95 -7.15 13.96
N VAL A 352 5.99 -6.40 12.86
CA VAL A 352 7.21 -5.74 12.35
C VAL A 352 7.79 -4.82 13.42
N SER A 353 6.96 -3.99 14.06
CA SER A 353 7.39 -3.11 15.16
C SER A 353 7.99 -3.87 16.36
N ALA A 354 7.41 -5.03 16.72
CA ALA A 354 7.90 -5.86 17.81
C ALA A 354 9.19 -6.61 17.47
N LEU A 355 9.31 -7.13 16.23
CA LEU A 355 10.51 -7.81 15.74
C LEU A 355 11.69 -6.83 15.56
N ALA A 356 11.43 -5.64 15.03
CA ALA A 356 12.42 -4.57 14.93
C ALA A 356 12.93 -4.14 16.32
N ALA A 357 12.06 -4.10 17.34
CA ALA A 357 12.47 -3.82 18.72
C ALA A 357 13.37 -4.92 19.34
N GLU A 358 13.09 -6.20 19.05
CA GLU A 358 13.94 -7.33 19.44
C GLU A 358 15.29 -7.32 18.69
N ALA A 359 15.30 -6.98 17.40
CA ALA A 359 16.51 -6.89 16.57
C ALA A 359 17.44 -5.75 17.04
N ALA A 360 16.84 -4.56 17.24
CA ALA A 360 17.48 -3.38 17.83
C ALA A 360 17.97 -3.62 19.27
N LYS A 361 17.38 -4.63 19.95
CA LYS A 361 17.49 -4.86 21.41
C LYS A 361 17.06 -3.62 22.20
N SER A 362 16.11 -2.86 21.65
CA SER A 362 15.59 -1.63 22.24
C SER A 362 14.16 -1.30 21.83
N THR A 363 13.41 -0.70 22.77
CA THR A 363 12.05 -0.19 22.56
C THR A 363 11.98 1.31 22.27
N ALA A 364 13.10 1.99 22.00
CA ALA A 364 13.07 3.41 21.61
C ALA A 364 12.65 3.56 20.15
N GLY A 365 11.74 4.49 19.82
CA GLY A 365 11.13 4.58 18.48
C GLY A 365 12.14 4.69 17.34
N ARG A 366 13.20 5.50 17.50
CA ARG A 366 14.33 5.59 16.54
C ARG A 366 15.10 4.28 16.35
N ASP A 367 15.24 3.49 17.40
CA ASP A 367 15.98 2.22 17.36
C ASP A 367 15.13 1.13 16.69
N ILE A 368 13.81 1.14 16.94
CA ILE A 368 12.83 0.33 16.23
C ILE A 368 12.84 0.69 14.73
N ALA A 369 12.69 1.97 14.40
CA ALA A 369 12.65 2.46 13.02
C ALA A 369 13.87 2.03 12.19
N ALA A 370 15.08 2.12 12.77
CA ALA A 370 16.35 1.69 12.15
C ALA A 370 16.47 0.16 11.94
N ASN A 371 15.45 -0.61 12.30
CA ASN A 371 15.37 -2.05 12.12
C ASN A 371 14.07 -2.51 11.42
N ILE A 372 13.15 -1.62 11.03
CA ILE A 372 11.87 -2.03 10.41
C ILE A 372 12.07 -2.68 9.03
N ASN A 373 12.77 -2.03 8.09
CA ASN A 373 12.96 -2.60 6.75
C ASN A 373 13.73 -3.93 6.83
N ASN A 374 14.83 -3.94 7.60
CA ASN A 374 15.71 -5.09 7.82
C ASN A 374 15.03 -6.37 8.35
N VAL A 375 13.82 -6.29 8.95
CA VAL A 375 13.09 -7.49 9.39
C VAL A 375 12.01 -7.96 8.39
N THR A 376 11.95 -7.37 7.20
CA THR A 376 10.91 -7.60 6.17
C THR A 376 11.42 -7.93 4.78
N GLU A 377 12.75 -8.03 4.60
CA GLU A 377 13.40 -8.38 3.34
C GLU A 377 14.68 -9.20 3.58
N GLY A 378 15.19 -9.87 2.53
CA GLY A 378 16.57 -10.41 2.43
C GLY A 378 16.97 -11.60 3.32
N GLY A 379 16.40 -11.73 4.52
CA GLY A 379 16.81 -12.65 5.56
C GLY A 379 16.21 -14.07 5.47
N THR A 380 16.06 -14.70 6.64
CA THR A 380 15.45 -16.03 6.79
C THR A 380 13.92 -15.91 6.90
N PRO A 381 13.12 -16.49 5.97
CA PRO A 381 11.67 -16.35 6.01
C PRO A 381 11.04 -16.93 7.27
N CYS A 382 10.16 -16.15 7.90
CA CYS A 382 9.35 -16.57 9.05
C CYS A 382 7.98 -15.85 9.03
N THR A 383 6.94 -16.49 9.55
CA THR A 383 5.52 -16.13 9.30
C THR A 383 4.73 -15.69 10.52
N SER A 384 5.35 -15.74 11.71
CA SER A 384 4.72 -15.28 12.95
C SER A 384 5.76 -14.82 13.96
N TYR A 385 5.38 -13.91 14.87
CA TYR A 385 6.28 -13.46 15.94
C TYR A 385 6.85 -14.62 16.77
N GLN A 386 6.05 -15.66 17.05
CA GLN A 386 6.50 -16.85 17.77
C GLN A 386 7.59 -17.65 17.03
N GLU A 387 7.57 -17.63 15.69
CA GLU A 387 8.57 -18.29 14.83
C GLU A 387 9.81 -17.41 14.63
N CYS A 388 9.62 -16.11 14.41
CA CYS A 388 10.68 -15.14 14.16
C CYS A 388 11.51 -14.79 15.40
N LEU A 389 10.88 -14.65 16.58
CA LEU A 389 11.51 -14.26 17.83
C LEU A 389 12.79 -15.05 18.18
N PRO A 390 12.82 -16.40 18.16
CA PRO A 390 14.05 -17.15 18.43
C PRO A 390 15.15 -16.98 17.37
N LEU A 391 14.81 -16.62 16.13
CA LEU A 391 15.79 -16.30 15.09
C LEU A 391 16.44 -14.93 15.38
N VAL A 392 15.63 -13.91 15.63
CA VAL A 392 16.10 -12.56 15.99
C VAL A 392 16.96 -12.58 17.26
N GLN A 393 16.53 -13.34 18.29
CA GLN A 393 17.29 -13.49 19.54
C GLN A 393 18.60 -14.27 19.37
N ALA A 394 18.71 -15.14 18.36
CA ALA A 394 19.97 -15.77 17.98
C ALA A 394 20.90 -14.83 17.17
N GLY A 395 20.43 -13.66 16.75
CA GLY A 395 21.13 -12.78 15.82
C GLY A 395 21.08 -13.28 14.37
N THR A 396 20.05 -14.06 14.02
CA THR A 396 19.74 -14.44 12.65
C THR A 396 18.97 -13.32 11.97
N ASP A 397 19.36 -13.02 10.73
CA ASP A 397 18.68 -12.09 9.82
C ASP A 397 17.35 -12.70 9.35
N ILE A 398 16.25 -11.95 9.35
CA ILE A 398 14.89 -12.48 9.12
C ILE A 398 14.12 -11.72 8.04
N ASP A 399 13.24 -12.46 7.35
CA ASP A 399 12.31 -11.95 6.36
C ASP A 399 10.88 -12.24 6.85
N TYR A 400 10.26 -11.27 7.52
CA TYR A 400 8.91 -11.43 8.08
C TYR A 400 7.84 -11.38 6.98
N ASN A 401 7.32 -12.56 6.65
CA ASN A 401 6.23 -12.75 5.70
C ASN A 401 4.92 -12.93 6.49
N GLY A 402 4.25 -11.82 6.77
CA GLY A 402 3.12 -11.75 7.70
C GLY A 402 1.81 -12.31 7.17
N VAL A 403 0.68 -11.93 7.78
CA VAL A 403 -0.66 -12.33 7.29
C VAL A 403 -1.04 -11.62 5.99
N THR A 404 -0.32 -10.54 5.65
CA THR A 404 -0.34 -9.84 4.35
C THR A 404 0.58 -10.46 3.29
N GLY A 405 1.35 -11.49 3.64
CA GLY A 405 2.31 -12.14 2.74
C GLY A 405 3.68 -11.46 2.79
N LYS A 406 4.34 -11.35 1.63
CA LYS A 406 5.67 -10.72 1.54
C LYS A 406 5.54 -9.20 1.65
N LEU A 407 6.27 -8.60 2.58
CA LEU A 407 6.28 -7.15 2.79
C LEU A 407 7.36 -6.46 1.94
N ASP A 408 8.62 -6.93 1.97
CA ASP A 408 9.70 -6.46 1.09
C ASP A 408 9.87 -4.93 1.10
N PHE A 409 10.03 -4.34 2.29
CA PHE A 409 10.03 -2.88 2.44
C PHE A 409 11.22 -2.23 1.74
N SER A 410 10.90 -1.28 0.86
CA SER A 410 11.88 -0.36 0.28
C SER A 410 12.45 0.61 1.32
N ASP A 411 13.53 1.34 0.96
CA ASP A 411 14.13 2.44 1.73
C ASP A 411 13.10 3.43 2.33
N ALA A 412 11.94 3.60 1.66
CA ALA A 412 10.84 4.48 2.08
C ALA A 412 9.93 3.91 3.19
N GLY A 413 10.20 2.71 3.70
CA GLY A 413 9.42 2.11 4.81
C GLY A 413 8.06 1.55 4.38
N GLU A 414 7.94 1.12 3.13
CA GLU A 414 6.70 0.64 2.51
C GLU A 414 6.95 -0.54 1.55
N PRO A 415 5.94 -1.41 1.28
CA PRO A 415 6.07 -2.53 0.37
C PRO A 415 6.53 -2.11 -1.02
N SER A 416 7.63 -2.69 -1.48
CA SER A 416 8.10 -2.52 -2.87
C SER A 416 7.21 -3.24 -3.89
N ILE A 417 6.48 -4.28 -3.46
CA ILE A 417 5.57 -5.09 -4.27
C ILE A 417 4.13 -4.89 -3.79
N GLY A 418 3.19 -4.74 -4.72
CA GLY A 418 1.76 -4.61 -4.44
C GLY A 418 0.93 -5.67 -5.16
N SER A 419 0.06 -6.37 -4.41
CA SER A 419 -0.93 -7.32 -4.94
C SER A 419 -2.33 -6.72 -4.89
N TYR A 420 -2.90 -6.44 -6.07
CA TYR A 420 -4.19 -5.79 -6.23
C TYR A 420 -5.23 -6.76 -6.77
N GLY A 421 -6.34 -6.93 -6.08
CA GLY A 421 -7.48 -7.66 -6.62
C GLY A 421 -8.08 -6.92 -7.82
N LYS A 422 -8.33 -7.61 -8.94
CA LYS A 422 -9.16 -7.09 -10.02
C LYS A 422 -10.61 -7.18 -9.57
N MET A 423 -11.20 -6.07 -9.13
CA MET A 423 -12.54 -6.06 -8.53
C MET A 423 -13.58 -5.67 -9.58
N LYS A 424 -14.76 -6.29 -9.55
CA LYS A 424 -15.84 -6.07 -10.52
C LYS A 424 -17.22 -6.13 -9.88
N PHE A 425 -18.07 -5.16 -10.20
CA PHE A 425 -19.47 -5.14 -9.82
C PHE A 425 -20.36 -5.79 -10.89
N GLY A 426 -21.32 -6.59 -10.47
CA GLY A 426 -22.38 -7.14 -11.33
C GLY A 426 -23.73 -6.44 -11.15
N ALA A 427 -24.73 -6.86 -11.93
CA ALA A 427 -26.09 -6.29 -11.99
C ALA A 427 -26.90 -6.28 -10.67
N ASP A 428 -26.44 -6.95 -9.62
CA ASP A 428 -27.01 -6.88 -8.27
C ASP A 428 -26.20 -5.98 -7.30
N ASN A 429 -25.30 -5.17 -7.85
CA ASN A 429 -24.32 -4.32 -7.19
C ASN A 429 -23.38 -5.04 -6.20
N LYS A 430 -23.24 -6.38 -6.29
CA LYS A 430 -22.22 -7.10 -5.51
C LYS A 430 -20.89 -7.13 -6.24
N LEU A 431 -19.83 -7.14 -5.43
CA LEU A 431 -18.46 -7.17 -5.88
C LEU A 431 -17.91 -8.61 -5.96
N THR A 432 -17.14 -8.90 -7.00
CA THR A 432 -16.39 -10.15 -7.18
C THR A 432 -14.94 -9.85 -7.57
N THR A 433 -14.01 -10.71 -7.18
CA THR A 433 -12.60 -10.67 -7.60
C THR A 433 -12.38 -11.53 -8.84
N ASP A 434 -11.89 -10.94 -9.92
CA ASP A 434 -11.61 -11.56 -11.22
C ASP A 434 -10.09 -11.69 -11.45
N GLY A 435 -9.42 -12.33 -10.48
CA GLY A 435 -7.97 -12.45 -10.41
C GLY A 435 -7.27 -11.24 -9.77
N TYR A 436 -5.97 -11.12 -10.00
CA TYR A 436 -5.07 -10.15 -9.37
C TYR A 436 -4.16 -9.47 -10.40
N ILE A 437 -3.58 -8.33 -10.02
CA ILE A 437 -2.44 -7.69 -10.67
C ILE A 437 -1.33 -7.58 -9.61
N VAL A 438 -0.13 -8.05 -9.95
CA VAL A 438 1.08 -7.80 -9.16
C VAL A 438 1.90 -6.73 -9.87
N VAL A 439 2.45 -5.80 -9.09
CA VAL A 439 3.26 -4.67 -9.55
C VAL A 439 4.43 -4.46 -8.59
N GLY A 440 5.56 -3.95 -9.09
CA GLY A 440 6.81 -3.77 -8.32
C GLY A 440 7.85 -4.89 -8.48
N GLU A 441 7.52 -5.96 -9.23
CA GLU A 441 8.49 -7.02 -9.63
C GLU A 441 9.55 -6.55 -10.65
#